data_AF-A0A317SUB4-F1
#
_entry.id   AF-A0A317SUB4-F1
#
_cell.length_a   1.000
_cell.length_b   1.000
_cell.length_c   1.000
_cell.angle_alpha   90.00
_cell.angle_beta   90.00
_cell.angle_gamma   90.00
#
_symmetry.space_group_name_H-M   'P 1'
#
loop_
_entity.id
_entity.type
_entity.pdbx_description
1 polymer ?
#
loop_
_entity_poly.entity_id
_entity_poly.type
_entity_poly.pdbx_seq_one_letter_code
_entity_poly.pdbx_strand_id
1 'polypeptide(L)'
;MESNTRRKVMPIVIPPTCFYPPQPPQEFTPPITPYSLTSSSGTPQDLTTLLDAIPPPLPPPSTDVPTDPLIIQQRQFLLGEGAWSRVYAIRSHNIAVKTPSAPGGREVIEKEAKILHYLTTVLPDLKIARFRGFDVLSSSLFMELVSMGTLESFVERRARELAMEKEEGRNALANMRRPVVGMGQWLFLAERLAGVFSRLKEVGVVHGDVKWSNILLREFRPANGNPEDTAWAACRTKLYEPVVVDFSSGHFHLRARIYSSNWINDIRLFNQTSPNRGTGAVHSQRVRMLE
;
A
#
# COMPACT_ATOMS: atom_id res chain seq x y z
N MET A 1 -66.51 -22.70 -19.93
CA MET A 1 -66.30 -21.26 -19.75
C MET A 1 -64.80 -21.01 -19.81
N GLU A 2 -64.26 -20.75 -21.00
CA GLU A 2 -62.82 -20.48 -21.19
C GLU A 2 -62.63 -19.00 -21.55
N SER A 3 -61.94 -18.28 -20.68
CA SER A 3 -61.69 -16.84 -20.79
C SER A 3 -60.45 -16.58 -21.64
N ASN A 4 -60.68 -16.25 -22.91
CA ASN A 4 -59.64 -15.91 -23.88
C ASN A 4 -59.18 -14.45 -23.67
N THR A 5 -58.10 -14.25 -22.92
CA THR A 5 -57.48 -12.93 -22.72
C THR A 5 -56.47 -12.64 -23.83
N ARG A 6 -56.96 -12.09 -24.95
CA ARG A 6 -56.10 -11.50 -25.99
C ARG A 6 -55.39 -10.26 -25.45
N ARG A 7 -54.08 -10.37 -25.21
CA ARG A 7 -53.21 -9.22 -24.94
C ARG A 7 -53.10 -8.35 -26.20
N LYS A 8 -53.50 -7.10 -26.06
CA LYS A 8 -53.42 -6.05 -27.09
C LYS A 8 -51.96 -5.60 -27.20
N VAL A 9 -51.26 -6.02 -28.26
CA VAL A 9 -49.91 -5.55 -28.57
C VAL A 9 -50.04 -4.14 -29.14
N MET A 10 -49.54 -3.13 -28.43
CA MET A 10 -49.41 -1.78 -28.98
C MET A 10 -48.14 -1.69 -29.82
N PRO A 11 -48.20 -1.20 -31.07
CA PRO A 11 -47.02 -0.97 -31.87
C PRO A 11 -46.18 0.16 -31.26
N ILE A 12 -44.91 -0.12 -31.02
CA ILE A 12 -43.91 0.87 -30.61
C ILE A 12 -43.59 1.72 -31.85
N VAL A 13 -44.06 2.96 -31.85
CA VAL A 13 -43.69 3.96 -32.86
C VAL A 13 -42.32 4.49 -32.50
N ILE A 14 -41.30 4.09 -33.25
CA ILE A 14 -39.94 4.61 -33.11
C ILE A 14 -39.88 5.95 -33.87
N PRO A 15 -39.61 7.09 -33.22
CA PRO A 15 -39.49 8.37 -33.91
C PRO A 15 -38.28 8.35 -34.87
N PRO A 16 -38.36 9.05 -36.01
CA PRO A 16 -37.28 9.09 -36.99
C PRO A 16 -36.02 9.66 -36.35
N THR A 17 -34.92 8.91 -36.45
CA THR A 17 -33.58 9.35 -36.07
C THR A 17 -33.20 10.59 -36.87
N CYS A 18 -33.10 11.72 -36.18
CA CYS A 18 -32.47 12.92 -36.72
C CYS A 18 -31.02 12.59 -37.07
N PHE A 19 -30.70 12.61 -38.36
CA PHE A 19 -29.33 12.57 -38.85
C PHE A 19 -28.65 13.89 -38.45
N TYR A 20 -27.85 13.85 -37.38
CA TYR A 20 -26.89 14.90 -37.13
C TYR A 20 -25.68 14.68 -38.06
N PRO A 21 -25.22 15.71 -38.77
CA PRO A 21 -23.98 15.62 -39.54
C PRO A 21 -22.82 15.27 -38.59
N PRO A 22 -21.82 14.49 -39.06
CA PRO A 22 -20.67 14.13 -38.25
C PRO A 22 -19.95 15.41 -37.80
N GLN A 23 -19.94 15.65 -36.48
CA GLN A 23 -19.12 16.72 -35.93
C GLN A 23 -17.64 16.36 -36.14
N PRO A 24 -16.79 17.34 -36.49
CA PRO A 24 -15.35 17.14 -36.54
C PRO A 24 -14.85 16.65 -35.18
N PRO A 25 -13.76 15.84 -35.15
CA PRO A 25 -13.23 15.31 -33.89
C PRO A 25 -12.94 16.45 -32.93
N GLN A 26 -13.77 16.57 -31.89
CA GLN A 26 -13.47 17.46 -30.77
C GLN A 26 -12.28 16.84 -30.03
N GLU A 27 -11.14 17.51 -30.14
CA GLU A 27 -9.96 17.25 -29.33
C GLU A 27 -10.34 17.47 -27.87
N PHE A 28 -10.65 16.36 -27.18
CA PHE A 28 -11.05 16.35 -25.79
C PHE A 28 -9.81 16.60 -24.93
N THR A 29 -9.35 17.84 -24.86
CA THR A 29 -8.46 18.27 -23.80
C THR A 29 -9.34 18.53 -22.58
N PRO A 30 -9.26 17.71 -21.51
CA PRO A 30 -9.95 18.06 -20.28
C PRO A 30 -9.45 19.43 -19.81
N PRO A 31 -10.32 20.33 -19.33
CA PRO A 31 -9.87 21.56 -18.73
C PRO A 31 -8.96 21.20 -17.56
N ILE A 32 -7.67 21.55 -17.68
CA ILE A 32 -6.75 21.58 -16.55
C ILE A 32 -7.19 22.79 -15.72
N THR A 33 -8.28 22.64 -14.97
CA THR A 33 -8.58 23.52 -13.85
C THR A 33 -7.61 23.15 -12.73
N PRO A 34 -6.75 24.06 -12.27
CA PRO A 34 -6.04 23.83 -11.03
C PRO A 34 -7.08 23.78 -9.92
N TYR A 35 -7.37 22.59 -9.42
CA TYR A 35 -8.02 22.45 -8.12
C TYR A 35 -7.08 23.12 -7.11
N SER A 36 -7.41 24.35 -6.75
CA SER A 36 -6.86 24.99 -5.58
C SER A 36 -7.40 24.21 -4.38
N LEU A 37 -6.62 23.25 -3.91
CA LEU A 37 -6.80 22.63 -2.61
C LEU A 37 -6.59 23.76 -1.59
N THR A 38 -7.66 24.48 -1.27
CA THR A 38 -7.70 25.31 -0.07
C THR A 38 -7.69 24.34 1.10
N SER A 39 -6.48 24.01 1.56
CA SER A 39 -6.26 23.31 2.81
C SER A 39 -7.03 24.03 3.91
N SER A 40 -8.01 23.34 4.48
CA SER A 40 -8.66 23.74 5.71
C SER A 40 -7.59 24.05 6.75
N SER A 41 -7.74 25.19 7.40
CA SER A 41 -6.91 25.74 8.47
C SER A 41 -6.69 24.74 9.62
N GLY A 42 -5.70 23.86 9.46
CA GLY A 42 -5.00 23.23 10.55
C GLY A 42 -3.73 24.03 10.79
N THR A 43 -3.50 24.44 12.04
CA THR A 43 -2.30 25.14 12.49
C THR A 43 -1.03 24.48 11.93
N PRO A 44 -0.19 25.19 11.13
CA PRO A 44 1.01 24.62 10.49
C PRO A 44 2.18 24.29 11.44
N GLN A 45 2.00 24.30 12.76
CA GLN A 45 3.11 24.41 13.69
C GLN A 45 3.82 23.11 14.12
N ASP A 46 3.39 21.91 13.68
CA ASP A 46 4.00 20.65 14.18
C ASP A 46 4.66 19.75 13.12
N LEU A 47 4.45 19.99 11.83
CA LEU A 47 5.02 19.12 10.79
C LEU A 47 6.53 19.36 10.59
N THR A 48 7.01 20.57 10.83
CA THR A 48 8.43 20.94 10.69
C THR A 48 9.33 20.27 11.72
N THR A 49 8.83 20.04 12.94
CA THR A 49 9.59 19.39 14.02
C THR A 49 9.72 17.89 13.80
N LEU A 50 8.77 17.26 13.10
CA LEU A 50 8.74 15.83 12.80
C LEU A 50 9.63 15.42 11.61
N LEU A 51 9.93 16.35 10.69
CA LEU A 51 10.75 16.08 9.50
C LEU A 51 12.26 16.03 9.80
N ASP A 52 12.70 16.73 10.86
CA ASP A 52 14.11 16.74 11.33
C ASP A 52 14.34 15.76 12.49
N ALA A 53 13.29 15.04 12.93
CA ALA A 53 13.40 14.08 14.02
C ALA A 53 14.02 12.76 13.53
N ILE A 54 15.02 12.27 14.29
CA ILE A 54 15.51 10.90 14.20
C ILE A 54 14.27 9.97 14.17
N PRO A 55 14.18 9.01 13.23
CA PRO A 55 13.02 8.13 13.16
C PRO A 55 12.80 7.49 14.54
N PRO A 56 11.57 7.50 15.06
CA PRO A 56 11.29 7.05 16.41
C PRO A 56 11.80 5.62 16.60
N PRO A 57 12.31 5.28 17.80
CA PRO A 57 12.76 3.93 18.09
C PRO A 57 11.62 2.94 17.84
N LEU A 58 11.93 1.82 17.19
CA LEU A 58 10.93 0.82 16.86
C LEU A 58 10.39 0.19 18.14
N PRO A 59 9.09 0.29 18.43
CA PRO A 59 8.55 -0.35 19.62
C PRO A 59 8.53 -1.87 19.40
N PRO A 60 8.72 -2.65 20.47
CA PRO A 60 8.53 -4.09 20.40
C PRO A 60 7.09 -4.41 20.02
N PRO A 61 6.81 -5.63 19.51
CA PRO A 61 5.45 -6.06 19.27
C PRO A 61 4.59 -5.99 20.54
N SER A 62 3.34 -5.55 20.37
CA SER A 62 2.36 -5.53 21.45
C SER A 62 2.17 -6.93 22.06
N THR A 63 1.69 -7.00 23.30
CA THR A 63 1.54 -8.27 24.04
C THR A 63 0.59 -9.27 23.40
N ASP A 64 -0.30 -8.82 22.51
CA ASP A 64 -1.22 -9.63 21.71
C ASP A 64 -0.56 -10.23 20.44
N VAL A 65 0.65 -9.79 20.10
CA VAL A 65 1.40 -10.28 18.95
C VAL A 65 2.24 -11.50 19.34
N PRO A 66 2.00 -12.68 18.75
CA PRO A 66 2.81 -13.86 19.03
C PRO A 66 4.22 -13.68 18.43
N THR A 67 5.21 -13.57 19.32
CA THR A 67 6.64 -13.46 18.96
C THR A 67 7.40 -14.78 19.09
N ASP A 68 6.78 -15.81 19.67
CA ASP A 68 7.40 -17.14 19.84
C ASP A 68 7.73 -17.76 18.46
N PRO A 69 9.02 -18.07 18.19
CA PRO A 69 9.46 -18.71 16.95
C PRO A 69 8.71 -19.99 16.61
N LEU A 70 8.23 -20.76 17.58
CA LEU A 70 7.47 -22.00 17.35
C LEU A 70 6.05 -21.71 16.88
N ILE A 71 5.38 -20.71 17.46
CA ILE A 71 4.04 -20.27 17.01
C ILE A 71 4.12 -19.67 15.61
N ILE A 72 5.19 -18.90 15.39
CA ILE A 72 5.57 -18.35 14.10
C ILE A 72 5.79 -19.53 13.13
N GLN A 73 6.70 -20.46 13.34
CA GLN A 73 7.01 -21.53 12.37
C GLN A 73 5.87 -22.54 12.13
N GLN A 74 5.08 -22.92 13.14
CA GLN A 74 4.09 -24.01 13.01
C GLN A 74 2.78 -23.60 12.30
N ARG A 75 2.47 -22.31 12.20
CA ARG A 75 1.16 -21.83 11.68
C ARG A 75 1.27 -20.84 10.52
N GLN A 76 2.43 -20.83 9.86
CA GLN A 76 2.70 -19.92 8.77
C GLN A 76 2.14 -20.40 7.43
N PHE A 77 1.26 -19.59 6.86
CA PHE A 77 0.97 -19.66 5.43
C PHE A 77 1.82 -18.62 4.72
N LEU A 78 2.75 -19.06 3.86
CA LEU A 78 3.52 -18.16 3.02
C LEU A 78 2.56 -17.36 2.14
N LEU A 79 2.58 -16.04 2.31
CA LEU A 79 1.78 -15.10 1.54
C LEU A 79 2.53 -14.61 0.29
N GLY A 80 3.84 -14.49 0.39
CA GLY A 80 4.69 -14.03 -0.69
C GLY A 80 6.17 -14.06 -0.34
N GLU A 81 6.99 -14.04 -1.37
CA GLU A 81 8.44 -13.99 -1.28
C GLU A 81 8.95 -12.89 -2.21
N GLY A 82 9.78 -12.01 -1.68
CA GLY A 82 10.48 -10.99 -2.43
C GLY A 82 11.99 -11.18 -2.32
N ALA A 83 12.74 -10.32 -3.01
CA ALA A 83 14.20 -10.39 -3.05
C ALA A 83 14.85 -10.34 -1.65
N TRP A 84 14.24 -9.62 -0.72
CA TRP A 84 14.82 -9.33 0.60
C TRP A 84 14.09 -9.99 1.77
N SER A 85 12.87 -10.49 1.54
CA SER A 85 11.99 -10.94 2.61
C SER A 85 11.01 -12.02 2.19
N ARG A 86 10.55 -12.81 3.17
CA ARG A 86 9.34 -13.64 3.08
C ARG A 86 8.25 -13.06 3.96
N VAL A 87 7.01 -13.17 3.51
CA VAL A 87 5.83 -12.71 4.25
C VAL A 87 4.97 -13.91 4.58
N TYR A 88 4.61 -14.05 5.84
CA TYR A 88 3.75 -15.14 6.30
C TYR A 88 2.52 -14.63 7.03
N ALA A 89 1.42 -15.38 6.97
CA ALA A 89 0.21 -15.11 7.75
C ALA A 89 0.19 -15.92 9.03
N ILE A 90 -0.14 -15.25 10.14
CA ILE A 90 -0.59 -15.85 11.40
C ILE A 90 -2.09 -15.56 11.51
N ARG A 91 -2.91 -16.39 10.84
CA ARG A 91 -4.36 -16.17 10.70
C ARG A 91 -5.10 -16.13 12.03
N SER A 92 -4.68 -16.90 13.02
CA SER A 92 -5.32 -16.93 14.34
C SER A 92 -5.23 -15.59 15.09
N HIS A 93 -4.33 -14.70 14.66
CA HIS A 93 -4.13 -13.38 15.27
C HIS A 93 -4.36 -12.24 14.27
N ASN A 94 -4.78 -12.52 13.02
CA ASN A 94 -4.89 -11.53 11.93
C ASN A 94 -3.61 -10.70 11.73
N ILE A 95 -2.45 -11.38 11.76
CA ILE A 95 -1.13 -10.76 11.61
C ILE A 95 -0.43 -11.29 10.37
N ALA A 96 0.26 -10.41 9.66
CA ALA A 96 1.28 -10.77 8.68
C ALA A 96 2.67 -10.44 9.24
N VAL A 97 3.62 -11.34 9.03
CA VAL A 97 5.01 -11.22 9.50
C VAL A 97 5.93 -11.22 8.30
N LYS A 98 6.69 -10.14 8.12
CA LYS A 98 7.72 -10.00 7.09
C LYS A 98 9.08 -10.26 7.73
N THR A 99 9.76 -11.31 7.29
CA THR A 99 11.06 -11.75 7.83
C THR A 99 12.14 -11.66 6.75
N PRO A 100 13.40 -11.40 7.10
CA PRO A 100 14.49 -11.37 6.12
C PRO A 100 14.65 -12.73 5.43
N SER A 101 14.91 -12.74 4.13
CA SER A 101 15.20 -13.96 3.35
C SER A 101 16.62 -13.99 2.75
N ALA A 102 17.33 -12.86 2.77
CA ALA A 102 18.65 -12.69 2.18
C ALA A 102 19.57 -11.79 3.04
N PRO A 103 20.90 -11.88 2.86
CA PRO A 103 21.84 -10.90 3.41
C PRO A 103 21.46 -9.48 2.99
N GLY A 104 21.47 -8.52 3.92
CA GLY A 104 21.00 -7.14 3.67
C GLY A 104 19.48 -6.95 3.83
N GLY A 105 18.68 -8.02 3.84
CA GLY A 105 17.22 -7.91 4.05
C GLY A 105 16.84 -7.34 5.42
N ARG A 106 17.72 -7.49 6.43
CA ARG A 106 17.51 -6.93 7.78
C ARG A 106 17.37 -5.41 7.77
N GLU A 107 18.31 -4.71 7.12
CA GLU A 107 18.32 -3.25 7.04
C GLU A 107 17.10 -2.72 6.27
N VAL A 108 16.72 -3.42 5.20
CA VAL A 108 15.54 -3.09 4.41
C VAL A 108 14.25 -3.21 5.24
N ILE A 109 14.08 -4.30 5.97
CA ILE A 109 12.89 -4.51 6.81
C ILE A 109 12.87 -3.53 8.00
N GLU A 110 14.01 -3.25 8.63
CA GLU A 110 14.10 -2.27 9.71
C GLU A 110 13.72 -0.86 9.22
N LYS A 111 14.22 -0.47 8.04
CA LYS A 111 13.86 0.81 7.40
C LYS A 111 12.37 0.87 7.11
N GLU A 112 11.79 -0.19 6.54
CA GLU A 112 10.36 -0.29 6.28
C GLU A 112 9.54 -0.20 7.57
N ALA A 113 9.97 -0.89 8.63
CA ALA A 113 9.36 -0.83 9.95
C ALA A 113 9.33 0.61 10.49
N LYS A 114 10.42 1.38 10.32
CA LYS A 114 10.48 2.79 10.75
C LYS A 114 9.47 3.66 10.00
N ILE A 115 9.35 3.46 8.68
CA ILE A 115 8.38 4.19 7.86
C ILE A 115 6.94 3.84 8.29
N LEU A 116 6.62 2.56 8.42
CA LEU A 116 5.27 2.12 8.81
C LEU A 116 4.91 2.56 10.23
N HIS A 117 5.85 2.50 11.17
CA HIS A 117 5.66 2.98 12.53
C HIS A 117 5.39 4.50 12.55
N TYR A 118 6.19 5.27 11.80
CA TYR A 118 5.97 6.71 11.64
C TYR A 118 4.58 7.00 11.07
N LEU A 119 4.23 6.40 9.93
CA LEU A 119 2.96 6.63 9.25
C LEU A 119 1.76 6.22 10.12
N THR A 120 1.85 5.10 10.84
CA THR A 120 0.77 4.65 11.74
C THR A 120 0.58 5.63 12.90
N THR A 121 1.65 6.30 13.36
CA THR A 121 1.60 7.30 14.43
C THR A 121 1.03 8.63 13.93
N VAL A 122 1.54 9.15 12.81
CA VAL A 122 1.15 10.49 12.31
C VAL A 122 -0.16 10.49 11.53
N LEU A 123 -0.54 9.35 10.94
CA LEU A 123 -1.70 9.20 10.08
C LEU A 123 -2.43 7.87 10.43
N PRO A 124 -3.07 7.77 11.61
CA PRO A 124 -3.64 6.51 12.10
C PRO A 124 -4.74 5.93 11.20
N ASP A 125 -5.43 6.76 10.43
CA ASP A 125 -6.52 6.37 9.53
C ASP A 125 -6.07 6.14 8.08
N LEU A 126 -4.77 6.29 7.79
CA LEU A 126 -4.22 6.07 6.46
C LEU A 126 -4.42 4.61 6.03
N LYS A 127 -4.81 4.40 4.78
CA LYS A 127 -5.08 3.07 4.21
C LYS A 127 -3.78 2.38 3.77
N ILE A 128 -2.93 2.09 4.75
CA ILE A 128 -1.70 1.31 4.64
C ILE A 128 -1.77 0.08 5.54
N ALA A 129 -0.88 -0.91 5.35
CA ALA A 129 -0.74 -1.99 6.32
C ALA A 129 -0.33 -1.42 7.68
N ARG A 130 -1.16 -1.64 8.70
CA ARG A 130 -0.91 -1.10 10.04
C ARG A 130 0.27 -1.80 10.70
N PHE A 131 1.21 -1.01 11.20
CA PHE A 131 2.33 -1.50 11.99
C PHE A 131 1.85 -2.10 13.32
N ARG A 132 2.33 -3.29 13.68
CA ARG A 132 2.02 -3.99 14.93
C ARG A 132 3.23 -4.23 15.83
N GLY A 133 4.44 -4.05 15.30
CA GLY A 133 5.66 -4.27 16.05
C GLY A 133 6.84 -4.63 15.18
N PHE A 134 8.02 -4.54 15.78
CA PHE A 134 9.25 -5.02 15.18
C PHE A 134 10.06 -5.82 16.20
N ASP A 135 10.41 -7.06 15.86
CA ASP A 135 11.33 -7.86 16.67
C ASP A 135 12.77 -7.64 16.19
N VAL A 136 13.58 -7.04 17.05
CA VAL A 136 14.99 -6.73 16.77
C VAL A 136 15.82 -7.99 16.57
N LEU A 137 15.55 -9.06 17.33
CA LEU A 137 16.37 -10.28 17.31
C LEU A 137 16.28 -11.01 15.97
N SER A 138 15.06 -11.19 15.46
CA SER A 138 14.82 -11.82 14.15
C SER A 138 14.80 -10.83 12.99
N SER A 139 14.82 -9.53 13.28
CA SER A 139 14.57 -8.45 12.31
C SER A 139 13.23 -8.61 11.58
N SER A 140 12.19 -9.02 12.33
CA SER A 140 10.87 -9.31 11.78
C SER A 140 9.90 -8.16 12.01
N LEU A 141 9.18 -7.81 10.95
CA LEU A 141 8.14 -6.78 10.97
C LEU A 141 6.76 -7.43 11.07
N PHE A 142 5.99 -7.02 12.07
CA PHE A 142 4.62 -7.48 12.30
C PHE A 142 3.65 -6.39 11.83
N MET A 143 2.66 -6.79 11.04
CA MET A 143 1.66 -5.89 10.46
C MET A 143 0.27 -6.53 10.46
N GLU A 144 -0.76 -5.71 10.29
CA GLU A 144 -2.13 -6.19 10.09
C GLU A 144 -2.22 -7.10 8.85
N LEU A 145 -2.86 -8.26 9.00
CA LEU A 145 -3.18 -9.14 7.89
C LEU A 145 -4.36 -8.57 7.08
N VAL A 146 -4.10 -8.17 5.85
CA VAL A 146 -5.15 -7.67 4.94
C VAL A 146 -5.78 -8.83 4.18
N SER A 147 -7.09 -8.98 4.33
CA SER A 147 -7.86 -10.09 3.77
C SER A 147 -8.45 -9.69 2.42
N MET A 148 -7.93 -10.25 1.32
CA MET A 148 -8.58 -10.48 -0.01
C MET A 148 -7.55 -10.66 -1.14
N GLY A 149 -6.26 -10.49 -0.84
CA GLY A 149 -5.16 -10.62 -1.79
C GLY A 149 -4.77 -9.27 -2.40
N THR A 150 -3.94 -9.33 -3.44
CA THR A 150 -3.48 -8.16 -4.18
C THR A 150 -4.56 -7.68 -5.17
N LEU A 151 -4.50 -6.41 -5.56
CA LEU A 151 -5.34 -5.84 -6.63
C LEU A 151 -5.16 -6.61 -7.94
N GLU A 152 -3.94 -7.03 -8.24
CA GLU A 152 -3.61 -7.90 -9.36
C GLU A 152 -4.42 -9.22 -9.32
N SER A 153 -4.33 -9.97 -8.22
CA SER A 153 -5.06 -11.23 -8.06
C SER A 153 -6.59 -11.06 -8.08
N PHE A 154 -7.07 -9.89 -7.68
CA PHE A 154 -8.48 -9.53 -7.73
C PHE A 154 -8.96 -9.32 -9.16
N VAL A 155 -8.23 -8.52 -9.95
CA VAL A 155 -8.56 -8.28 -11.37
C VAL A 155 -8.54 -9.59 -12.15
N GLU A 156 -7.52 -10.44 -11.94
CA GLU A 156 -7.45 -11.76 -12.57
C GLU A 156 -8.64 -12.65 -12.22
N ARG A 157 -9.03 -12.69 -10.95
CA ARG A 157 -10.18 -13.47 -10.49
C ARG A 157 -11.46 -13.00 -11.16
N ARG A 158 -11.69 -11.68 -11.24
CA ARG A 158 -12.84 -11.10 -11.93
C ARG A 158 -12.82 -11.38 -13.44
N ALA A 159 -11.65 -11.37 -14.06
CA ALA A 159 -11.52 -11.71 -15.48
C ALA A 159 -11.93 -13.16 -15.74
N ARG A 160 -11.50 -14.09 -14.87
CA ARG A 160 -11.88 -15.51 -14.95
C ARG A 160 -13.38 -15.73 -14.73
N GLU A 161 -13.96 -15.08 -13.72
CA GLU A 161 -15.42 -15.14 -13.45
C GLU A 161 -16.22 -14.69 -14.68
N LEU A 162 -15.83 -13.56 -15.30
CA LEU A 162 -16.50 -13.06 -16.51
C LEU A 162 -16.29 -13.95 -17.74
N ALA A 163 -15.16 -14.66 -17.83
CA ALA A 163 -14.94 -15.64 -18.89
C ALA A 163 -15.89 -16.84 -18.73
N MET A 164 -16.06 -17.35 -17.50
CA MET A 164 -17.01 -18.43 -17.20
C MET A 164 -18.47 -18.02 -17.48
N GLU A 165 -18.88 -16.80 -17.09
CA GLU A 165 -20.22 -16.27 -17.39
C GLU A 165 -20.50 -16.16 -18.92
N LYS A 166 -19.46 -15.95 -19.73
CA LYS A 166 -19.57 -15.91 -21.20
C LYS A 166 -19.81 -17.29 -21.80
N GLU A 167 -19.16 -18.31 -21.28
CA GLU A 167 -19.32 -19.70 -21.73
C GLU A 167 -20.73 -20.24 -21.41
N GLU A 168 -21.34 -19.78 -20.32
CA GLU A 168 -22.70 -20.17 -19.88
C GLU A 168 -23.86 -19.54 -20.69
N GLY A 169 -23.57 -18.80 -21.77
CA GLY A 169 -24.54 -18.63 -22.88
C GLY A 169 -25.57 -17.50 -22.76
N ARG A 170 -25.41 -16.52 -21.86
CA ARG A 170 -26.30 -15.34 -21.84
C ARG A 170 -25.64 -14.14 -22.53
N ASN A 171 -26.01 -13.90 -23.79
CA ASN A 171 -25.63 -12.71 -24.58
C ASN A 171 -24.12 -12.41 -24.64
N ALA A 172 -23.38 -13.23 -25.39
CA ALA A 172 -21.95 -13.06 -25.65
C ALA A 172 -21.55 -11.62 -26.05
N LEU A 173 -22.37 -10.95 -26.87
CA LEU A 173 -22.09 -9.58 -27.33
C LEU A 173 -22.17 -8.52 -26.21
N ALA A 174 -23.12 -8.68 -25.28
CA ALA A 174 -23.24 -7.77 -24.13
C ALA A 174 -22.06 -7.95 -23.16
N ASN A 175 -21.59 -9.20 -22.99
CA ASN A 175 -20.47 -9.53 -22.10
C ASN A 175 -19.10 -9.11 -22.66
N MET A 176 -18.96 -8.91 -23.97
CA MET A 176 -17.70 -8.39 -24.56
C MET A 176 -17.40 -6.93 -24.20
N ARG A 177 -18.43 -6.15 -23.83
CA ARG A 177 -18.29 -4.72 -23.48
C ARG A 177 -18.28 -4.45 -21.97
N ARG A 178 -18.49 -5.49 -21.16
CA ARG A 178 -18.53 -5.35 -19.71
C ARG A 178 -17.09 -5.24 -19.18
N PRO A 179 -16.75 -4.20 -18.39
CA PRO A 179 -15.41 -4.06 -17.85
C PRO A 179 -15.14 -5.18 -16.84
N VAL A 180 -13.87 -5.63 -16.76
CA VAL A 180 -13.44 -6.72 -15.88
C VAL A 180 -13.81 -6.43 -14.42
N VAL A 181 -13.57 -5.20 -14.01
CA VAL A 181 -13.99 -4.63 -12.74
C VAL A 181 -14.95 -3.49 -13.06
N GLY A 182 -16.09 -3.43 -12.37
CA GLY A 182 -17.10 -2.38 -12.60
C GLY A 182 -16.53 -0.97 -12.42
N MET A 183 -17.02 -0.01 -13.21
CA MET A 183 -16.53 1.38 -13.20
C MET A 183 -16.59 2.01 -11.80
N GLY A 184 -17.66 1.75 -11.03
CA GLY A 184 -17.78 2.26 -9.66
C GLY A 184 -16.66 1.79 -8.73
N GLN A 185 -16.24 0.52 -8.85
CA GLN A 185 -15.11 -0.01 -8.07
C GLN A 185 -13.79 0.63 -8.51
N TRP A 186 -13.59 0.90 -9.80
CA TRP A 186 -12.38 1.60 -10.28
C TRP A 186 -12.30 3.03 -9.78
N LEU A 187 -13.40 3.79 -9.86
CA LEU A 187 -13.46 5.15 -9.35
C LEU A 187 -13.22 5.19 -7.84
N PHE A 188 -13.81 4.26 -7.09
CA PHE A 188 -13.58 4.11 -5.66
C PHE A 188 -12.11 3.82 -5.33
N LEU A 189 -11.46 2.88 -6.03
CA LEU A 189 -10.04 2.60 -5.83
C LEU A 189 -9.16 3.82 -6.14
N ALA A 190 -9.44 4.51 -7.24
CA ALA A 190 -8.67 5.67 -7.66
C ALA A 190 -8.76 6.82 -6.65
N GLU A 191 -9.96 7.15 -6.17
CA GLU A 191 -10.19 8.15 -5.12
C GLU A 191 -9.36 7.82 -3.86
N ARG A 192 -9.48 6.59 -3.35
CA ARG A 192 -8.82 6.18 -2.10
C ARG A 192 -7.30 6.14 -2.24
N LEU A 193 -6.78 5.63 -3.35
CA LEU A 193 -5.35 5.63 -3.63
C LEU A 193 -4.80 7.05 -3.75
N ALA A 194 -5.49 7.94 -4.47
CA ALA A 194 -5.11 9.34 -4.58
C ALA A 194 -5.05 10.01 -3.19
N GLY A 195 -6.04 9.75 -2.34
CA GLY A 195 -6.05 10.18 -0.95
C GLY A 195 -4.82 9.70 -0.17
N VAL A 196 -4.50 8.40 -0.24
CA VAL A 196 -3.31 7.83 0.44
C VAL A 196 -2.03 8.52 -0.03
N PHE A 197 -1.79 8.64 -1.34
CA PHE A 197 -0.57 9.24 -1.86
C PHE A 197 -0.46 10.74 -1.61
N SER A 198 -1.58 11.48 -1.56
CA SER A 198 -1.60 12.88 -1.13
C SER A 198 -1.09 13.01 0.30
N ARG A 199 -1.61 12.17 1.21
CA ARG A 199 -1.21 12.18 2.63
C ARG A 199 0.24 11.76 2.82
N LEU A 200 0.72 10.75 2.08
CA LEU A 200 2.15 10.38 2.09
C LEU A 200 3.05 11.54 1.68
N LYS A 201 2.67 12.28 0.63
CA LYS A 201 3.40 13.47 0.17
C LYS A 201 3.42 14.58 1.23
N GLU A 202 2.30 14.81 1.92
CA GLU A 202 2.19 15.82 2.97
C GLU A 202 3.13 15.55 4.15
N VAL A 203 3.32 14.29 4.52
CA VAL A 203 4.25 13.87 5.60
C VAL A 203 5.66 13.55 5.11
N GLY A 204 5.97 13.86 3.85
CA GLY A 204 7.32 13.68 3.30
C GLY A 204 7.75 12.23 3.16
N VAL A 205 6.83 11.29 2.92
CA VAL A 205 7.16 9.89 2.65
C VAL A 205 6.91 9.57 1.18
N VAL A 206 7.90 8.94 0.53
CA VAL A 206 7.79 8.41 -0.83
C VAL A 206 7.79 6.88 -0.75
N HIS A 207 6.83 6.22 -1.40
CA HIS A 207 6.71 4.77 -1.38
C HIS A 207 7.78 4.05 -2.22
N GLY A 208 8.19 4.62 -3.35
CA GLY A 208 9.27 4.11 -4.20
C GLY A 208 8.97 2.89 -5.08
N ASP A 209 7.83 2.20 -4.90
CA ASP A 209 7.47 1.01 -5.69
C ASP A 209 5.94 0.80 -5.74
N VAL A 210 5.24 1.71 -6.43
CA VAL A 210 3.79 1.66 -6.56
C VAL A 210 3.40 0.78 -7.75
N LYS A 211 2.84 -0.40 -7.46
CA LYS A 211 2.37 -1.38 -8.45
C LYS A 211 1.22 -2.20 -7.88
N TRP A 212 0.46 -2.87 -8.75
CA TRP A 212 -0.78 -3.55 -8.35
C TRP A 212 -0.56 -4.71 -7.35
N SER A 213 0.61 -5.35 -7.38
CA SER A 213 0.98 -6.38 -6.40
C SER A 213 1.22 -5.81 -4.99
N ASN A 214 1.50 -4.51 -4.88
CA ASN A 214 1.75 -3.80 -3.63
C ASN A 214 0.50 -3.05 -3.12
N ILE A 215 -0.66 -3.29 -3.77
CA ILE A 215 -1.96 -2.82 -3.30
C ILE A 215 -2.76 -4.05 -2.88
N LEU A 216 -2.97 -4.22 -1.57
CA LEU A 216 -3.88 -5.22 -1.06
C LEU A 216 -5.31 -4.69 -1.06
N LEU A 217 -6.28 -5.60 -1.06
CA LEU A 217 -7.69 -5.24 -0.93
C LEU A 217 -8.25 -5.78 0.37
N ARG A 218 -9.21 -5.06 0.93
CA ARG A 218 -10.11 -5.56 1.98
C ARG A 218 -11.55 -5.18 1.68
N GLU A 219 -12.49 -5.84 2.34
CA GLU A 219 -13.89 -5.47 2.24
C GLU A 219 -14.10 -4.05 2.77
N PHE A 220 -14.73 -3.20 1.96
CA PHE A 220 -15.06 -1.83 2.37
C PHE A 220 -16.10 -1.87 3.48
N ARG A 221 -15.82 -1.15 4.57
CA ARG A 221 -16.76 -0.89 5.66
C ARG A 221 -16.84 0.62 5.85
N PRO A 222 -18.01 1.24 5.65
CA PRO A 222 -18.13 2.68 5.78
C PRO A 222 -17.84 3.09 7.22
N ALA A 223 -17.03 4.13 7.40
CA ALA A 223 -16.80 4.71 8.71
C ALA A 223 -18.06 5.47 9.18
N ASN A 224 -18.46 5.23 10.43
CA ASN A 224 -19.60 5.93 11.03
C ASN A 224 -19.37 7.44 11.00
N GLY A 225 -20.32 8.19 10.44
CA GLY A 225 -20.26 9.65 10.39
C GLY A 225 -19.43 10.23 9.25
N ASN A 226 -18.84 9.41 8.37
CA ASN A 226 -18.19 9.91 7.15
C ASN A 226 -19.23 10.01 6.00
N PRO A 227 -19.54 11.22 5.49
CA PRO A 227 -20.53 11.42 4.44
C PRO A 227 -20.10 10.82 3.09
N GLU A 228 -18.81 10.84 2.77
CA GLU A 228 -18.26 10.26 1.54
C GLU A 228 -18.41 8.73 1.56
N ASP A 229 -18.06 8.10 2.68
CA ASP A 229 -18.24 6.66 2.86
C ASP A 229 -19.71 6.26 2.79
N THR A 230 -20.60 7.09 3.32
CA THR A 230 -22.05 6.88 3.24
C THR A 230 -22.54 6.95 1.79
N ALA A 231 -22.02 7.90 1.00
CA ALA A 231 -22.34 8.04 -0.42
C ALA A 231 -21.89 6.80 -1.22
N TRP A 232 -20.67 6.30 -0.97
CA TRP A 232 -20.17 5.09 -1.61
C TRP A 232 -20.93 3.84 -1.20
N ALA A 233 -21.31 3.72 0.08
CA ALA A 233 -22.11 2.60 0.58
C ALA A 233 -23.53 2.57 -0.05
N ALA A 234 -24.07 3.73 -0.43
CA ALA A 234 -25.38 3.82 -1.08
C ALA A 234 -25.40 3.26 -2.52
N CYS A 235 -24.25 3.06 -3.16
CA CYS A 235 -24.16 2.56 -4.54
C CYS A 235 -24.60 1.09 -4.73
N ARG A 236 -25.06 0.38 -3.68
CA ARG A 236 -25.58 -1.01 -3.67
C ARG A 236 -24.67 -2.07 -4.29
N THR A 237 -23.42 -1.74 -4.60
CA THR A 237 -22.40 -2.68 -5.04
C THR A 237 -21.44 -2.97 -3.90
N LYS A 238 -21.05 -4.24 -3.74
CA LYS A 238 -19.99 -4.61 -2.81
C LYS A 238 -18.67 -3.97 -3.27
N LEU A 239 -18.09 -3.12 -2.41
CA LEU A 239 -16.85 -2.40 -2.69
C LEU A 239 -15.67 -3.01 -1.92
N TYR A 240 -14.48 -2.85 -2.49
CA TYR A 240 -13.21 -3.25 -1.90
C TYR A 240 -12.29 -2.05 -1.74
N GLU A 241 -11.78 -1.84 -0.52
CA GLU A 241 -10.90 -0.73 -0.17
C GLU A 241 -9.43 -1.11 -0.42
N PRO A 242 -8.63 -0.21 -1.04
CA PRO A 242 -7.22 -0.45 -1.25
C PRO A 242 -6.42 -0.21 0.04
N VAL A 243 -5.43 -1.06 0.28
CA VAL A 243 -4.46 -0.93 1.36
C VAL A 243 -3.07 -0.99 0.74
N VAL A 244 -2.33 0.12 0.85
CA VAL A 244 -0.97 0.23 0.31
C VAL A 244 0.02 -0.50 1.22
N VAL A 245 0.87 -1.34 0.64
CA VAL A 245 1.85 -2.17 1.37
C VAL A 245 3.21 -2.16 0.68
N ASP A 246 4.21 -2.73 1.36
CA ASP A 246 5.59 -2.87 0.87
C ASP A 246 6.35 -1.55 0.72
N PHE A 247 6.75 -0.98 1.86
CA PHE A 247 7.58 0.23 1.91
C PHE A 247 9.09 -0.09 1.91
N SER A 248 9.48 -1.27 1.42
CA SER A 248 10.89 -1.67 1.32
C SER A 248 11.74 -0.71 0.47
N SER A 249 11.15 -0.20 -0.62
CA SER A 249 11.73 0.86 -1.48
C SER A 249 11.38 2.28 -1.02
N GLY A 250 10.61 2.39 0.07
CA GLY A 250 10.15 3.67 0.60
C GLY A 250 11.27 4.47 1.23
N HIS A 251 11.12 5.78 1.31
CA HIS A 251 12.07 6.65 2.01
C HIS A 251 11.39 7.95 2.46
N PHE A 252 11.97 8.57 3.48
CA PHE A 252 11.65 9.95 3.82
C PHE A 252 12.26 10.87 2.75
N HIS A 253 11.41 11.62 2.09
CA HIS A 253 11.82 12.69 1.22
C HIS A 253 12.18 13.88 2.10
N LEU A 254 13.48 14.01 2.40
CA LEU A 254 14.04 15.23 2.95
C LEU A 254 13.67 16.36 1.99
N ARG A 255 12.70 17.19 2.36
CA ARG A 255 12.59 18.50 1.72
C ARG A 255 13.89 19.21 2.05
N ALA A 256 14.80 19.26 1.09
CA ALA A 256 15.88 20.22 1.11
C ALA A 256 15.22 21.58 1.40
N ARG A 257 15.46 22.12 2.59
CA ARG A 257 15.12 23.51 2.86
C ARG A 257 15.85 24.33 1.82
N ILE A 258 15.11 24.92 0.89
CA ILE A 258 15.47 26.27 0.46
C ILE A 258 15.40 27.10 1.75
N TYR A 259 16.56 27.58 2.20
CA TYR A 259 16.88 28.28 3.45
C TYR A 259 17.24 27.42 4.68
N SER A 260 18.49 26.99 4.75
CA SER A 260 19.49 27.58 5.65
C SER A 260 20.75 26.71 5.62
N SER A 261 21.81 27.26 5.03
CA SER A 261 23.19 26.80 5.11
C SER A 261 23.57 26.38 6.53
N ASN A 262 23.84 25.08 6.74
CA ASN A 262 24.79 24.53 7.73
C ASN A 262 24.87 22.98 7.76
N TRP A 263 24.06 22.24 7.00
CA TRP A 263 24.06 20.76 7.02
C TRP A 263 25.32 20.08 6.40
N ILE A 264 26.13 20.77 5.58
CA ILE A 264 27.26 20.13 4.87
C ILE A 264 28.37 19.61 5.81
N ASN A 265 28.39 20.00 7.09
CA ASN A 265 29.45 19.58 8.01
C ASN A 265 29.20 18.22 8.70
N ASP A 266 27.96 17.75 8.84
CA ASP A 266 27.69 16.56 9.68
C ASP A 266 27.77 15.21 8.93
N ILE A 267 27.66 15.19 7.60
CA ILE A 267 27.82 13.94 6.83
C ILE A 267 29.31 13.52 6.72
N ARG A 268 30.27 14.42 6.98
CA ARG A 268 31.70 14.06 6.99
C ARG A 268 32.16 13.32 8.24
N LEU A 269 31.35 13.26 9.30
CA LEU A 269 31.72 12.58 10.54
C LEU A 269 31.34 11.10 10.59
N PHE A 270 30.52 10.60 9.65
CA PHE A 270 30.10 9.20 9.63
C PHE A 270 30.98 8.26 8.78
N ASN A 271 32.06 8.76 8.16
CA ASN A 271 32.88 7.96 7.23
C ASN A 271 34.38 7.91 7.57
N GLN A 272 34.80 8.22 8.80
CA GLN A 272 36.20 8.02 9.22
C GLN A 272 36.32 7.44 10.63
N THR A 273 36.09 6.14 10.76
CA THR A 273 36.73 5.27 11.77
C THR A 273 36.75 3.86 11.17
N SER A 274 37.83 3.39 10.52
CA SER A 274 39.07 2.85 11.11
C SER A 274 39.92 2.25 9.96
N PRO A 275 41.18 1.77 10.13
CA PRO A 275 42.11 1.83 11.28
C PRO A 275 43.55 2.31 10.90
N ASN A 276 44.31 2.86 11.86
CA ASN A 276 45.79 2.90 11.82
C ASN A 276 46.27 2.15 13.08
N ARG A 277 46.95 1.00 13.01
CA ARG A 277 48.34 0.70 12.59
C ARG A 277 49.41 1.58 13.25
N GLY A 278 50.27 0.89 14.01
CA GLY A 278 51.59 1.31 14.49
C GLY A 278 51.60 1.62 15.99
N THR A 279 52.55 1.21 16.83
CA THR A 279 53.83 0.50 16.69
C THR A 279 54.31 0.24 18.13
N GLY A 280 54.87 -0.92 18.43
CA GLY A 280 55.57 -1.18 19.70
C GLY A 280 56.56 -2.31 19.52
N ALA A 281 57.84 -2.01 19.62
CA ALA A 281 58.95 -2.85 19.21
C ALA A 281 59.72 -3.43 20.41
N VAL A 282 60.30 -4.61 20.17
CA VAL A 282 61.50 -5.23 20.79
C VAL A 282 61.47 -5.59 22.29
N HIS A 283 61.37 -6.89 22.60
CA HIS A 283 62.43 -7.54 23.38
C HIS A 283 62.59 -9.04 23.15
N SER A 284 63.86 -9.43 23.14
CA SER A 284 64.47 -10.73 22.89
C SER A 284 64.22 -11.72 24.02
N GLN A 285 63.95 -13.00 23.70
CA GLN A 285 64.67 -14.12 24.30
C GLN A 285 64.49 -15.43 23.53
N ARG A 286 65.64 -16.06 23.26
CA ARG A 286 65.86 -17.47 22.87
C ARG A 286 65.13 -18.44 23.82
N VAL A 287 64.77 -19.64 23.32
CA VAL A 287 65.42 -20.94 23.63
C VAL A 287 64.63 -22.12 23.00
N ARG A 288 65.37 -22.95 22.24
CA ARG A 288 65.30 -24.42 21.92
C ARG A 288 63.93 -25.11 21.70
N MET A 289 63.70 -25.78 20.57
CA MET A 289 64.17 -27.11 20.10
C MET A 289 63.57 -28.33 20.85
N LEU A 290 62.97 -29.23 20.04
CA LEU A 290 62.65 -30.66 20.27
C LEU A 290 61.48 -30.89 21.25
N GLU A 291 60.49 -31.75 21.02
CA GLU A 291 60.30 -32.93 20.15
C GLU A 291 58.90 -32.93 19.50
#